data_AF-A0A348Z1B4-F1
#
_entry.id   AF-A0A348Z1B4-F1
#
_cell.length_a   1.000
_cell.length_b   1.000
_cell.length_c   1.000
_cell.angle_alpha   90.00
_cell.angle_beta   90.00
_cell.angle_gamma   90.00
#
_symmetry.space_group_name_H-M   'P 1'
#
loop_
_entity.id
_entity.type
_entity.pdbx_description
1 polymer ?
#
loop_
_entity_poly.entity_id
_entity_poly.type
_entity_poly.pdbx_seq_one_letter_code
_entity_poly.pdbx_strand_id
1 'polypeptide(L)'
;MNTENQNTIIEGNNTIEEGVIQTRYLSGIIVYSNDIDKRAAEYMSDYYGHPIISSDRNFDFRNVGTVYGVGGNIGMYTSYLKPQNFITGKDRYETCKNMLRFIGKL
;
A
#
# COMPACT_ATOMS: atom_id res chain seq x y z
N MET A 1 -33.46 -53.10 15.26
CA MET A 1 -33.09 -52.38 16.49
C MET A 1 -32.66 -50.98 16.08
N ASN A 2 -33.33 -49.98 16.67
CA ASN A 2 -32.91 -48.58 16.78
C ASN A 2 -31.47 -48.50 17.36
N THR A 3 -30.67 -47.43 17.26
CA THR A 3 -31.00 -46.00 17.35
C THR A 3 -29.76 -45.15 16.97
N GLU A 4 -29.99 -44.03 16.26
CA GLU A 4 -29.42 -42.65 16.39
C GLU A 4 -28.01 -42.43 17.00
N ASN A 5 -27.15 -41.52 16.51
CA ASN A 5 -27.34 -40.07 16.30
C ASN A 5 -26.31 -39.57 15.26
N GLN A 6 -26.67 -38.87 14.17
CA GLN A 6 -26.99 -37.43 14.11
C GLN A 6 -25.93 -36.56 14.82
N ASN A 7 -24.91 -36.13 14.07
CA ASN A 7 -24.25 -34.84 14.32
C ASN A 7 -24.22 -34.07 13.00
N THR A 8 -25.34 -33.43 12.74
CA THR A 8 -25.59 -32.50 11.67
C THR A 8 -24.95 -31.17 12.07
N ILE A 9 -23.85 -30.78 11.42
CA ILE A 9 -23.45 -29.36 11.36
C ILE A 9 -23.65 -28.95 9.91
N ILE A 10 -24.87 -28.52 9.61
CA ILE A 10 -25.17 -27.76 8.39
C ILE A 10 -25.05 -26.30 8.80
N GLU A 11 -23.90 -25.68 8.55
CA GLU A 11 -23.83 -24.23 8.38
C GLU A 11 -22.83 -23.90 7.27
N GLY A 12 -23.36 -23.42 6.15
CA GLY A 12 -22.63 -22.68 5.13
C GLY A 12 -21.97 -23.52 4.04
N ASN A 13 -22.65 -23.62 2.90
CA ASN A 13 -22.08 -24.07 1.63
C ASN A 13 -20.81 -23.28 1.30
N ASN A 14 -19.63 -23.84 1.55
CA ASN A 14 -18.41 -23.45 0.88
C ASN A 14 -17.71 -24.72 0.40
N THR A 15 -18.09 -25.16 -0.79
CA THR A 15 -17.26 -26.04 -1.60
C THR A 15 -15.89 -25.38 -1.75
N ILE A 16 -14.85 -26.09 -1.34
CA ILE A 16 -13.46 -25.66 -1.49
C ILE A 16 -13.10 -25.89 -2.96
N GLU A 17 -13.43 -24.94 -3.83
CA GLU A 17 -12.91 -24.92 -5.20
C GLU A 17 -11.40 -24.62 -5.13
N GLU A 18 -10.61 -25.34 -5.93
CA GLU A 18 -9.15 -25.22 -6.01
C GLU A 18 -8.70 -23.76 -6.25
N GLY A 19 -8.43 -23.05 -5.16
CA GLY A 19 -7.31 -22.11 -5.00
C GLY A 19 -7.19 -20.95 -5.98
N VAL A 20 -8.26 -20.25 -6.35
CA VAL A 20 -8.12 -18.91 -6.94
C VAL A 20 -7.65 -17.95 -5.84
N ILE A 21 -6.35 -17.67 -5.79
CA ILE A 21 -5.83 -16.54 -5.00
C ILE A 21 -6.44 -15.28 -5.63
N GLN A 22 -7.50 -14.75 -5.04
CA GLN A 22 -8.09 -13.49 -5.45
C GLN A 22 -7.11 -12.37 -5.07
N THR A 23 -6.14 -12.11 -5.95
CA THR A 23 -5.17 -11.02 -5.77
C THR A 23 -5.93 -9.70 -5.87
N ARG A 24 -6.16 -9.05 -4.73
CA ARG A 24 -6.72 -7.69 -4.72
C ARG A 24 -5.70 -6.75 -5.35
N TYR A 25 -6.06 -6.18 -6.48
CA TYR A 25 -5.29 -5.13 -7.14
C TYR A 25 -5.43 -3.81 -6.37
N LEU A 26 -4.31 -3.14 -6.11
CA LEU A 26 -4.27 -1.81 -5.52
C LEU A 26 -3.93 -0.79 -6.61
N SER A 27 -4.77 0.22 -6.81
CA SER A 27 -4.53 1.26 -7.83
C SER A 27 -3.22 2.02 -7.61
N GLY A 28 -2.88 2.27 -6.35
CA GLY A 28 -1.62 2.85 -5.95
C GLY A 28 -1.36 2.75 -4.46
N ILE A 29 -0.11 3.02 -4.08
CA ILE A 29 0.37 3.05 -2.70
C ILE A 29 1.41 4.15 -2.56
N ILE A 30 1.47 4.76 -1.38
CA ILE A 30 2.48 5.76 -1.04
C ILE A 30 3.39 5.16 0.03
N VAL A 31 4.68 5.20 -0.21
CA VAL A 31 5.71 4.67 0.69
C VAL A 31 6.48 5.85 1.27
N TYR A 32 6.67 5.91 2.59
CA TYR A 32 7.43 6.96 3.26
C TYR A 32 8.68 6.42 3.94
N SER A 33 9.74 7.24 4.00
CA SER A 33 11.04 6.83 4.55
C SER A 33 11.12 6.87 6.08
N ASN A 34 10.49 7.85 6.73
CA ASN A 34 10.54 8.05 8.18
C ASN A 34 9.29 8.80 8.69
N ASP A 35 9.18 8.96 10.00
CA ASP A 35 8.04 9.62 10.66
C ASP A 35 7.86 11.10 10.29
N ILE A 36 8.92 11.77 9.81
CA ILE A 36 8.83 13.15 9.35
C ILE A 36 8.19 13.20 7.97
N ASP A 37 8.68 12.38 7.05
CA ASP A 37 8.17 12.27 5.68
C ASP A 37 6.76 11.66 5.64
N LYS A 38 6.40 10.85 6.65
CA LYS A 38 5.04 10.34 6.84
C LYS A 38 3.99 11.44 6.79
N ARG A 39 4.28 12.63 7.35
CA ARG A 39 3.33 13.76 7.32
C ARG A 39 3.03 14.20 5.89
N ALA A 40 4.05 14.29 5.03
CA ALA A 40 3.87 14.63 3.61
C ALA A 40 3.13 13.51 2.87
N ALA A 41 3.46 12.24 3.17
CA ALA A 41 2.79 11.09 2.60
C ALA A 41 1.30 11.02 2.99
N GLU A 42 0.93 11.40 4.21
CA GLU A 42 -0.45 11.46 4.67
C GLU A 42 -1.27 12.48 3.87
N TYR A 43 -0.74 13.68 3.61
CA TYR A 43 -1.41 14.64 2.71
C TYR A 43 -1.60 14.10 1.29
N MET A 44 -0.59 13.42 0.76
CA MET A 44 -0.66 12.82 -0.57
C MET A 44 -1.68 11.67 -0.60
N SER A 45 -1.79 10.92 0.49
CA SER A 45 -2.80 9.87 0.69
C SER A 45 -4.20 10.44 0.71
N ASP A 46 -4.43 11.52 1.47
CA ASP A 46 -5.74 12.19 1.51
C ASP A 46 -6.14 12.71 0.13
N TYR A 47 -5.18 13.17 -0.67
CA TYR A 47 -5.44 13.67 -2.03
C TYR A 47 -5.80 12.56 -3.03
N TYR A 48 -5.06 11.44 -3.03
CA TYR A 48 -5.28 10.36 -3.99
C TYR A 48 -6.21 9.24 -3.51
N GLY A 49 -6.50 9.16 -2.21
CA GLY A 49 -7.19 8.02 -1.59
C GLY A 49 -6.35 6.74 -1.56
N HIS A 50 -5.03 6.84 -1.64
CA HIS A 50 -4.13 5.69 -1.64
C HIS A 50 -3.62 5.35 -0.24
N PRO A 51 -3.53 4.07 0.15
CA PRO A 51 -2.94 3.69 1.43
C PRO A 51 -1.46 4.09 1.52
N ILE A 52 -0.99 4.29 2.76
CA ILE A 52 0.40 4.57 3.06
C ILE A 52 1.08 3.41 3.78
N ILE A 53 2.38 3.24 3.55
CA ILE A 53 3.21 2.25 4.26
C ILE A 53 4.63 2.80 4.48
N SER A 54 5.29 2.38 5.55
CA SER A 54 6.72 2.66 5.75
C SER A 54 7.57 1.84 4.80
N SER A 55 8.67 2.39 4.29
CA SER A 55 9.68 1.66 3.50
C SER A 55 10.26 0.45 4.23
N ASP A 56 10.26 0.46 5.56
CA ASP A 56 10.82 -0.62 6.38
C ASP A 56 9.89 -1.84 6.52
N ARG A 57 8.64 -1.73 6.06
CA ARG A 57 7.70 -2.84 6.10
C ARG A 57 7.80 -3.69 4.84
N ASN A 58 8.02 -4.99 5.03
CA ASN A 58 7.90 -5.96 3.95
C ASN A 58 6.47 -5.99 3.40
N PHE A 59 6.34 -5.67 2.11
CA PHE A 59 5.08 -5.67 1.39
C PHE A 59 5.31 -6.14 -0.05
N ASP A 60 4.35 -6.88 -0.61
CA ASP A 60 4.43 -7.37 -1.98
C ASP A 60 3.79 -6.38 -2.96
N PHE A 61 4.63 -5.71 -3.73
CA PHE A 61 4.21 -4.66 -4.66
C PHE A 61 3.79 -5.19 -6.05
N ARG A 62 3.80 -6.51 -6.28
CA ARG A 62 3.47 -7.11 -7.60
C ARG A 62 2.08 -6.73 -8.12
N ASN A 63 1.11 -6.56 -7.22
CA ASN A 63 -0.28 -6.25 -7.55
C ASN A 63 -0.64 -4.77 -7.30
N VAL A 64 0.34 -3.87 -7.38
CA VAL A 64 0.16 -2.43 -7.21
C VAL A 64 0.34 -1.71 -8.54
N GLY A 65 -0.61 -0.86 -8.91
CA GLY A 65 -0.55 -0.06 -10.13
C GLY A 65 0.54 1.00 -10.09
N THR A 66 0.48 1.92 -9.13
CA THR A 66 1.46 3.00 -8.98
C THR A 66 2.06 3.04 -7.58
N VAL A 67 3.39 3.02 -7.50
CA VAL A 67 4.13 3.26 -6.25
C VAL A 67 4.67 4.68 -6.26
N TYR A 68 4.39 5.42 -5.19
CA TYR A 68 4.99 6.72 -4.89
C TYR A 68 5.94 6.58 -3.70
N GLY A 69 7.11 7.21 -3.77
CA GLY A 69 8.09 7.24 -2.68
C GLY A 69 8.26 8.66 -2.16
N VAL A 70 8.16 8.88 -0.85
CA VAL A 70 8.22 10.22 -0.23
C VAL A 70 9.36 10.28 0.79
N GLY A 71 10.37 11.10 0.46
CA GLY A 71 11.53 11.39 1.29
C GLY A 71 12.61 10.32 1.27
N GLY A 72 13.72 10.60 1.97
CA GLY A 72 14.87 9.69 2.07
C GLY A 72 15.62 9.52 0.74
N ASN A 73 16.15 8.32 0.51
CA ASN A 73 16.91 7.93 -0.68
C ASN A 73 16.15 6.87 -1.48
N ILE A 74 16.16 6.97 -2.80
CA ILE A 74 15.47 6.02 -3.70
C ILE A 74 15.88 4.55 -3.46
N GLY A 75 17.11 4.29 -3.03
CA GLY A 75 17.60 2.94 -2.74
C GLY A 75 16.95 2.26 -1.53
N MET A 76 16.17 2.98 -0.72
CA MET A 76 15.41 2.43 0.40
C MET A 76 14.05 1.85 -0.03
N TYR A 77 13.69 2.02 -1.30
CA TYR A 77 12.37 1.67 -1.81
C TYR A 77 12.43 0.41 -2.68
N THR A 78 11.24 -0.17 -2.83
CA THR A 78 10.98 -1.28 -3.75
C THR A 78 11.38 -0.93 -5.20
N SER A 79 11.84 -1.92 -5.96
CA SER A 79 12.20 -1.75 -7.38
C SER A 79 11.02 -1.37 -8.28
N TYR A 80 9.78 -1.49 -7.77
CA TYR A 80 8.56 -1.06 -8.45
C TYR A 80 8.37 0.47 -8.41
N LEU A 81 9.14 1.20 -7.59
CA LEU A 81 9.14 2.66 -7.59
C LEU A 81 9.84 3.18 -8.84
N LYS A 82 9.12 3.98 -9.65
CA LYS A 82 9.70 4.66 -10.80
C LYS A 82 10.35 5.99 -10.37
N PRO A 83 11.50 6.39 -10.96
CA PRO A 83 12.19 7.62 -10.56
C PRO A 83 11.33 8.89 -10.57
N GLN A 84 10.40 9.02 -11.52
CA GLN A 84 9.49 10.18 -11.60
C GLN A 84 8.46 10.25 -10.47
N ASN A 85 8.21 9.13 -9.78
CA ASN A 85 7.28 9.05 -8.65
C ASN A 85 8.01 9.11 -7.31
N PHE A 86 9.31 9.41 -7.34
CA PHE A 86 10.12 9.62 -6.15
C PHE A 86 10.17 11.10 -5.81
N ILE A 87 9.54 11.47 -4.71
CA ILE A 87 9.41 12.84 -4.23
C ILE A 87 10.31 13.01 -3.02
N THR A 88 11.41 13.74 -3.19
CA THR A 88 12.35 14.05 -2.11
C THR A 88 12.87 15.48 -2.25
N GLY A 89 13.45 16.01 -1.19
CA GLY A 89 14.15 17.28 -1.16
C GLY A 89 15.33 17.21 -0.19
N LYS A 90 16.15 18.26 -0.15
CA LYS A 90 17.34 18.29 0.74
C LYS A 90 17.01 18.15 2.23
N ASP A 91 15.79 18.52 2.62
CA ASP A 91 15.28 18.48 3.97
C ASP A 91 13.77 18.22 3.99
N ARG A 92 13.21 18.14 5.21
CA ARG A 92 11.78 17.88 5.43
C ARG A 92 10.86 18.95 4.81
N TYR A 93 11.28 20.21 4.82
CA TYR A 93 10.47 21.32 4.31
C TYR A 93 10.46 21.31 2.78
N GLU A 94 11.61 21.04 2.17
CA GLU A 94 11.74 20.90 0.73
C GLU A 94 10.99 19.66 0.21
N THR A 95 11.06 18.55 0.93
CA THR A 95 10.27 17.34 0.62
C THR A 95 8.77 17.64 0.63
N CYS A 96 8.27 18.32 1.68
CA CYS A 96 6.87 18.75 1.73
C CYS A 96 6.51 19.69 0.57
N LYS A 97 7.37 20.66 0.22
CA LYS A 97 7.13 21.56 -0.92
C LYS A 97 7.09 20.81 -2.25
N ASN A 98 8.03 19.90 -2.47
CA ASN A 98 8.09 19.09 -3.69
C ASN A 98 6.87 18.17 -3.81
N MET A 99 6.40 17.62 -2.68
CA MET A 99 5.15 16.87 -2.62
C MET A 99 3.96 17.74 -3.02
N LEU A 100 3.82 18.94 -2.44
CA LEU A 100 2.72 19.85 -2.79
C LEU A 100 2.74 20.27 -4.26
N ARG A 101 3.92 20.53 -4.83
CA ARG A 101 4.08 20.80 -6.27
C ARG A 101 3.68 19.60 -7.11
N PHE A 102 4.08 18.40 -6.72
CA PHE A 102 3.77 17.16 -7.42
C PHE A 102 2.25 16.93 -7.56
N ILE A 103 1.49 17.25 -6.51
CA ILE A 103 0.02 17.15 -6.51
C ILE A 103 -0.69 18.42 -7.00
N GLY A 104 0.04 19.42 -7.51
CA GLY A 104 -0.53 20.65 -8.06
C GLY A 104 -1.21 21.56 -7.03
N LYS A 105 -0.72 21.56 -5.78
CA LYS A 105 -1.24 22.40 -4.68
C LYS A 105 -0.29 23.53 -4.28
N LEU A 106 0.81 23.73 -5.03
CA LEU A 106 1.77 24.82 -4.91
C LEU A 106 2.33 25.20 -6.28
#